data_AF-A0A2T5XVR0-F1
#
_entry.id   AF-A0A2T5XVR0-F1
#
_cell.length_a   1.000
_cell.length_b   1.000
_cell.length_c   1.000
_cell.angle_alpha   90.00
_cell.angle_beta   90.00
_cell.angle_gamma   90.00
#
_symmetry.space_group_name_H-M   'P 1'
#
loop_
_entity.id
_entity.type
_entity.pdbx_description
1 polymer ?
#
loop_
_entity_poly.entity_id
_entity_poly.type
_entity_poly.pdbx_seq_one_letter_code
_entity_poly.pdbx_strand_id
1 'polypeptide(L)'
;MTNYELLRKDFTIEIERCHFCNKKLTSQKVYVVKNTNTGEVFSSGYYCAEKNVNVDLKSIPDFTRYIRENLKDEESENQERNHLRNHQNICRDDDNKKKAIEYIELRENKLIKEFEGVSYKPLKDYYTVFLDKKDLTNDEVKHILNIENAAPEIFKLNNLHKCYSYSFWIKKAIKKGYSVDFLNSILKYLYKNFKITNKQKESVNNVFRKIENFPCLD
;
A
#
# COMPACT_ATOMS: atom_id res chain seq x y z
N MET A 1 -25.71 11.02 5.78
CA MET A 1 -24.75 9.94 5.43
C MET A 1 -23.71 10.55 4.51
N THR A 2 -22.42 10.32 4.76
CA THR A 2 -21.36 10.69 3.82
C THR A 2 -21.50 9.85 2.56
N ASN A 3 -21.55 10.47 1.38
CA ASN A 3 -21.67 9.78 0.08
C ASN A 3 -20.33 9.15 -0.36
N TYR A 4 -19.42 8.88 0.58
CA TYR A 4 -18.06 8.44 0.30
C TYR A 4 -17.66 7.30 1.23
N GLU A 5 -17.10 6.26 0.62
CA GLU A 5 -16.54 5.07 1.24
C GLU A 5 -15.01 5.14 1.13
N LEU A 6 -14.30 4.83 2.21
CA LEU A 6 -12.84 4.76 2.20
C LEU A 6 -12.39 3.33 1.86
N LEU A 7 -11.58 3.18 0.82
CA LEU A 7 -11.18 1.86 0.32
C LEU A 7 -9.82 1.40 0.85
N ARG A 8 -8.81 2.26 0.74
CA ARG A 8 -7.40 1.93 1.07
C ARG A 8 -6.52 3.17 1.06
N LYS A 9 -5.31 3.02 1.58
CA LYS A 9 -4.20 3.95 1.41
C LYS A 9 -3.21 3.33 0.44
N ASP A 10 -2.83 4.08 -0.58
CA ASP A 10 -2.06 3.58 -1.72
C ASP A 10 -1.08 4.61 -2.25
N PHE A 11 -0.19 4.18 -3.14
CA PHE A 11 0.68 5.09 -3.87
C PHE A 11 0.00 5.59 -5.16
N THR A 12 0.30 6.83 -5.56
CA THR A 12 -0.06 7.36 -6.89
C THR A 12 1.19 7.68 -7.72
N ILE A 13 1.16 7.30 -9.00
CA ILE A 13 2.26 7.49 -9.96
C ILE A 13 2.24 8.90 -10.57
N GLU A 14 1.11 9.60 -10.48
CA GLU A 14 0.91 10.90 -11.11
C GLU A 14 0.78 12.02 -10.08
N ILE A 15 0.87 13.25 -10.58
CA ILE A 15 0.53 14.41 -9.76
C ILE A 15 -1.00 14.43 -9.65
N GLU A 16 -1.52 13.77 -8.63
CA GLU A 16 -2.93 13.82 -8.32
C GLU A 16 -3.25 15.06 -7.48
N ARG A 17 -4.49 15.52 -7.62
CA ARG A 17 -5.07 16.55 -6.78
C ARG A 17 -6.12 15.90 -5.90
N CYS A 18 -6.18 16.32 -4.65
CA CYS A 18 -7.22 15.88 -3.73
C CYS A 18 -8.59 16.20 -4.31
N HIS A 19 -9.47 15.21 -4.39
CA HIS A 19 -10.85 15.37 -4.88
C HIS A 19 -11.62 16.48 -4.15
N PHE A 20 -11.47 16.54 -2.83
CA PHE A 20 -12.30 17.43 -2.00
C PHE A 20 -11.83 18.89 -1.96
N CYS A 21 -10.53 19.14 -2.11
CA CYS A 21 -9.96 20.49 -1.94
C CYS A 21 -9.08 20.95 -3.11
N ASN A 22 -8.92 20.11 -4.13
CA ASN A 22 -8.13 20.36 -5.33
C ASN A 22 -6.66 20.75 -5.07
N LYS A 23 -6.12 20.48 -3.87
CA LYS A 23 -4.69 20.66 -3.55
C LYS A 23 -3.87 19.52 -4.11
N LYS A 24 -2.63 19.81 -4.52
CA LYS A 24 -1.68 18.81 -5.04
C LYS A 24 -1.26 17.81 -3.95
N LEU A 25 -1.30 16.52 -4.25
CA LEU A 25 -0.87 15.43 -3.36
C LEU A 25 0.62 15.13 -3.57
N THR A 26 1.47 15.71 -2.71
CA THR A 26 2.93 15.71 -2.87
C THR A 26 3.65 14.53 -2.22
N SER A 27 3.10 13.96 -1.15
CA SER A 27 3.66 12.76 -0.46
C SER A 27 3.53 11.49 -1.31
N GLN A 28 2.61 11.51 -2.27
CA GLN A 28 2.34 10.43 -3.23
C GLN A 28 1.75 9.18 -2.58
N LYS A 29 1.40 9.30 -1.30
CA LYS A 29 0.44 8.47 -0.58
C LYS A 29 -0.92 9.14 -0.69
N VAL A 30 -1.94 8.37 -1.03
CA VAL A 30 -3.30 8.86 -1.19
C VAL A 30 -4.27 7.94 -0.48
N TYR A 31 -5.32 8.54 0.06
CA TYR A 31 -6.49 7.83 0.54
C TYR A 31 -7.45 7.67 -0.63
N VAL A 32 -7.67 6.42 -1.04
CA VAL A 32 -8.56 6.09 -2.15
C VAL A 32 -9.98 6.02 -1.62
N VAL A 33 -10.85 6.89 -2.15
CA VAL A 33 -12.26 7.01 -1.76
C VAL A 33 -13.17 6.69 -2.93
N LYS A 34 -14.33 6.12 -2.66
CA LYS A 34 -15.36 5.83 -3.65
C LYS A 34 -16.61 6.63 -3.36
N ASN A 35 -17.15 7.31 -4.36
CA ASN A 35 -18.47 7.91 -4.26
C ASN A 35 -19.54 6.82 -4.30
N THR A 36 -20.36 6.70 -3.25
CA THR A 36 -21.35 5.62 -3.13
C THR A 36 -22.54 5.81 -4.08
N ASN A 37 -22.77 7.03 -4.58
CA ASN A 37 -23.86 7.32 -5.52
C ASN A 37 -23.45 7.04 -6.98
N THR A 38 -22.23 7.42 -7.38
CA THR A 38 -21.77 7.27 -8.77
C THR A 38 -20.90 6.04 -9.00
N GLY A 39 -20.34 5.48 -7.93
CA GLY A 39 -19.36 4.39 -8.00
C GLY A 39 -17.95 4.83 -8.38
N GLU A 40 -17.74 6.11 -8.69
CA GLU A 40 -16.44 6.66 -9.10
C GLU A 40 -15.42 6.63 -7.97
N VAL A 41 -14.16 6.42 -8.34
CA VAL A 41 -13.03 6.30 -7.40
C VAL A 41 -12.10 7.49 -7.57
N PHE A 42 -11.73 8.11 -6.44
CA PHE A 42 -10.91 9.30 -6.40
C PHE A 42 -9.83 9.19 -5.33
N SER A 43 -8.86 10.10 -5.43
CA SER A 43 -7.79 10.25 -4.45
C SER A 43 -8.02 11.43 -3.53
N SER A 44 -7.69 11.25 -2.26
CA SER A 44 -7.82 12.25 -1.21
C SER A 44 -6.53 12.34 -0.38
N GLY A 45 -6.24 13.54 0.12
CA GLY A 45 -5.27 13.74 1.20
C GLY A 45 -5.83 13.29 2.55
N TYR A 46 -4.95 13.19 3.56
CA TYR A 46 -5.29 12.71 4.91
C TYR A 46 -6.46 13.49 5.52
N TYR A 47 -6.31 14.81 5.67
CA TYR A 47 -7.32 15.65 6.33
C TYR A 47 -8.66 15.67 5.59
N CYS A 48 -8.61 15.60 4.27
CA CYS A 48 -9.83 15.56 3.46
C CYS A 48 -10.52 14.20 3.58
N ALA A 49 -9.78 13.09 3.68
CA ALA A 49 -10.37 11.79 3.93
C ALA A 49 -11.01 11.77 5.32
N GLU A 50 -10.24 12.12 6.36
CA GLU A 50 -10.69 12.18 7.76
C GLU A 50 -11.97 13.02 7.95
N LYS A 51 -12.09 14.14 7.23
CA LYS A 51 -13.27 15.02 7.33
C LYS A 51 -14.49 14.54 6.52
N ASN A 52 -14.27 13.85 5.40
CA ASN A 52 -15.36 13.52 4.46
C ASN A 52 -15.80 12.06 4.50
N VAL A 53 -15.05 11.17 5.16
CA VAL A 53 -15.43 9.78 5.37
C VAL A 53 -15.70 9.52 6.85
N ASN A 54 -16.74 8.74 7.15
CA ASN A 54 -17.12 8.42 8.53
C ASN A 54 -16.52 7.07 8.98
N VAL A 55 -15.21 6.90 8.79
CA VAL A 55 -14.47 5.65 9.08
C VAL A 55 -13.08 6.01 9.64
N ASP A 56 -12.57 5.21 10.59
CA ASP A 56 -11.20 5.34 11.08
C ASP A 56 -10.20 5.02 9.96
N LEU A 57 -9.34 5.98 9.62
CA LEU A 57 -8.29 5.82 8.61
C LEU A 57 -7.32 4.66 8.92
N LYS A 58 -7.21 4.24 10.19
CA LYS A 58 -6.36 3.10 10.58
C LYS A 58 -6.97 1.74 10.25
N SER A 59 -8.29 1.68 10.10
CA SER A 59 -9.03 0.43 9.83
C SER A 59 -8.89 -0.08 8.40
N ILE A 60 -8.41 0.75 7.48
CA ILE A 60 -8.30 0.40 6.06
C ILE A 60 -6.93 -0.19 5.69
N PRO A 61 -6.85 -1.02 4.63
CA PRO A 61 -5.59 -1.48 4.04
C PRO A 61 -4.59 -0.34 3.74
N ASP A 62 -3.33 -0.51 4.13
CA ASP A 62 -2.24 0.43 3.85
C ASP A 62 -1.11 -0.23 3.06
N PHE A 63 -0.99 0.16 1.79
CA PHE A 63 0.03 -0.33 0.85
C PHE A 63 1.23 0.61 0.72
N THR A 64 1.35 1.62 1.59
CA THR A 64 2.38 2.66 1.50
C THR A 64 3.55 2.48 2.47
N ARG A 65 3.66 1.29 3.07
CA ARG A 65 4.67 0.94 4.08
C ARG A 65 6.08 0.71 3.50
N TYR A 66 7.07 0.52 4.37
CA TYR A 66 8.47 0.18 4.04
C TYR A 66 9.23 1.23 3.24
N ILE A 67 8.92 2.50 3.50
CA ILE A 67 9.72 3.64 3.10
C ILE A 67 10.02 4.51 4.31
N ARG A 68 11.20 5.12 4.34
CA ARG A 68 11.54 6.19 5.27
C ARG A 68 11.40 7.51 4.56
N GLU A 69 10.50 8.34 5.03
CA GLU A 69 10.23 9.63 4.41
C GLU A 69 11.30 10.66 4.75
N ASN A 70 11.58 11.54 3.80
CA ASN A 70 12.46 12.69 4.01
C ASN A 70 11.65 13.96 4.33
N LEU A 71 10.32 13.94 4.16
CA LEU A 71 9.39 14.99 4.55
C LEU A 71 8.45 14.43 5.62
N LYS A 72 8.03 15.26 6.58
CA LYS A 72 6.90 14.94 7.44
C LYS A 72 5.64 14.91 6.58
N ASP A 73 4.93 13.79 6.54
CA ASP A 73 3.60 13.71 5.94
C ASP A 73 2.54 14.27 6.92
N GLU A 74 1.38 14.71 6.39
CA GLU A 74 0.28 15.29 7.20
C GLU A 74 -0.17 14.38 8.35
N GLU A 75 0.03 13.07 8.19
CA GLU A 75 -0.31 12.04 9.18
C GLU A 75 0.69 12.01 10.35
N SER A 76 1.99 12.14 10.08
CA SER A 76 3.03 12.10 11.11
C SER A 76 3.02 13.34 12.03
N GLU A 77 2.52 14.50 11.59
CA GLU A 77 2.31 15.67 12.46
C GLU A 77 1.22 15.44 13.53
N ASN A 78 0.26 14.55 13.28
CA ASN A 78 -0.84 14.25 14.20
C ASN A 78 -0.56 13.07 15.15
N GLN A 79 0.35 12.17 14.79
CA GLN A 79 0.73 11.04 15.67
C GLN A 79 1.43 11.51 16.96
N GLU A 80 2.15 12.63 16.93
CA GLU A 80 2.77 13.24 18.12
C GLU A 80 1.73 13.80 19.14
N ARG A 81 0.44 13.87 18.80
CA ARG A 81 -0.60 14.45 19.68
C ARG A 81 -1.52 13.45 20.38
N ASN A 82 -1.52 12.18 20.01
CA ASN A 82 -2.52 11.22 20.51
C ASN A 82 -1.89 9.89 20.98
N HIS A 83 -1.07 9.97 22.02
CA HIS A 83 -0.80 8.80 22.88
C HIS A 83 -1.78 8.80 24.04
N LEU A 84 -2.87 8.03 23.93
CA LEU A 84 -3.62 7.36 25.01
C LEU A 84 -4.94 6.83 24.46
N ARG A 85 -5.07 5.50 24.28
CA ARG A 85 -6.24 4.69 24.73
C ARG A 85 -6.11 3.21 24.32
N ASN A 86 -6.28 2.36 25.31
CA ASN A 86 -6.37 0.90 25.23
C ASN A 86 -7.75 0.47 24.68
N HIS A 87 -7.77 -0.30 23.58
CA HIS A 87 -8.91 -1.13 23.17
C HIS A 87 -8.37 -2.42 22.52
N GLN A 88 -8.18 -3.49 23.30
CA GLN A 88 -7.39 -4.65 22.86
C GLN A 88 -8.16 -5.81 22.19
N ASN A 89 -9.49 -5.86 22.25
CA ASN A 89 -10.22 -7.04 21.72
C ASN A 89 -11.05 -6.79 20.45
N ILE A 90 -11.63 -5.61 20.22
CA ILE A 90 -12.35 -5.29 18.96
C ILE A 90 -11.35 -5.03 17.83
N CYS A 91 -10.19 -4.43 18.12
CA CYS A 91 -9.17 -4.15 17.12
C CYS A 91 -8.59 -5.40 16.44
N ARG A 92 -8.63 -6.58 17.08
CA ARG A 92 -7.91 -7.75 16.56
C ARG A 92 -8.56 -8.37 15.31
N ASP A 93 -9.89 -8.41 15.25
CA ASP A 93 -10.60 -8.96 14.10
C ASP A 93 -10.55 -8.00 12.90
N ASP A 94 -10.68 -6.70 13.14
CA ASP A 94 -10.50 -5.67 12.12
C ASP A 94 -9.06 -5.66 11.57
N ASP A 95 -8.05 -5.80 12.44
CA ASP A 95 -6.64 -5.92 12.03
C ASP A 95 -6.38 -7.17 11.20
N ASN A 96 -6.98 -8.31 11.57
CA ASN A 96 -6.85 -9.57 10.84
C ASN A 96 -7.48 -9.46 9.45
N LYS A 97 -8.67 -8.87 9.37
CA LYS A 97 -9.37 -8.64 8.12
C LYS A 97 -8.60 -7.71 7.20
N LYS A 98 -8.09 -6.60 7.73
CA LYS A 98 -7.18 -5.69 7.02
C LYS A 98 -5.96 -6.44 6.47
N LYS A 99 -5.27 -7.23 7.29
CA LYS A 99 -4.12 -8.03 6.85
C LYS A 99 -4.48 -9.03 5.75
N ALA A 100 -5.63 -9.70 5.87
CA ALA A 100 -6.11 -10.65 4.86
C ALA A 100 -6.38 -9.95 3.53
N ILE A 101 -7.05 -8.79 3.54
CA ILE A 101 -7.33 -7.98 2.35
C ILE A 101 -6.02 -7.52 1.70
N GLU A 102 -5.08 -6.98 2.48
CA GLU A 102 -3.78 -6.56 1.97
C GLU A 102 -3.02 -7.72 1.32
N TYR A 103 -3.09 -8.90 1.94
CA TYR A 103 -2.42 -10.09 1.44
C TYR A 103 -2.97 -10.55 0.10
N ILE A 104 -4.30 -10.68 -0.03
CA ILE A 104 -4.92 -11.09 -1.31
C ILE A 104 -4.75 -10.01 -2.38
N GLU A 105 -4.84 -8.72 -2.05
CA GLU A 105 -4.60 -7.63 -3.00
C GLU A 105 -3.17 -7.63 -3.53
N LEU A 106 -2.18 -7.87 -2.67
CA LEU A 106 -0.78 -7.97 -3.11
C LEU A 106 -0.54 -9.21 -3.98
N ARG A 107 -1.08 -10.36 -3.59
CA ARG A 107 -0.88 -11.64 -4.27
C ARG A 107 -1.64 -11.75 -5.59
N GLU A 108 -2.82 -11.15 -5.69
CA GLU A 108 -3.78 -11.40 -6.79
C GLU A 108 -4.12 -10.16 -7.64
N ASN A 109 -3.61 -8.97 -7.30
CA ASN A 109 -3.86 -7.75 -8.07
C ASN A 109 -2.59 -6.90 -8.29
N LYS A 110 -1.93 -6.49 -7.21
CA LYS A 110 -0.88 -5.47 -7.29
C LYS A 110 0.46 -5.96 -7.84
N LEU A 111 0.81 -7.22 -7.60
CA LEU A 111 2.11 -7.78 -8.00
C LEU A 111 2.04 -8.78 -9.17
N ILE A 112 0.84 -9.20 -9.57
CA ILE A 112 0.64 -10.29 -10.53
C ILE A 112 1.27 -10.06 -11.91
N LYS A 113 1.44 -8.80 -12.31
CA LYS A 113 1.94 -8.46 -13.65
C LYS A 113 3.46 -8.61 -13.73
N GLU A 114 4.18 -8.26 -12.67
CA GLU A 114 5.64 -8.22 -12.68
C GLU A 114 6.29 -9.38 -11.93
N PHE A 115 5.61 -9.95 -10.92
CA PHE A 115 6.17 -10.98 -10.06
C PHE A 115 5.63 -12.36 -10.44
N GLU A 116 6.43 -13.12 -11.18
CA GLU A 116 6.06 -14.47 -11.61
C GLU A 116 5.82 -15.41 -10.41
N GLY A 117 4.77 -16.24 -10.50
CA GLY A 117 4.43 -17.21 -9.45
C GLY A 117 3.83 -16.60 -8.18
N VAL A 118 3.54 -15.30 -8.16
CA VAL A 118 2.93 -14.65 -6.99
C VAL A 118 1.47 -15.09 -6.78
N SER A 119 0.70 -15.33 -7.84
CA SER A 119 -0.70 -15.75 -7.69
C SER A 119 -0.81 -17.17 -7.12
N TYR A 120 -1.83 -17.41 -6.30
CA TYR A 120 -2.17 -18.73 -5.77
C TYR A 120 -3.67 -18.96 -5.85
N LYS A 121 -4.08 -20.08 -6.48
CA LYS A 121 -5.48 -20.33 -6.85
C LYS A 121 -6.48 -20.13 -5.68
N PRO A 122 -6.28 -20.68 -4.47
CA PRO A 122 -7.18 -20.42 -3.35
C PRO A 122 -7.31 -18.93 -2.99
N LEU A 123 -6.23 -18.15 -3.08
CA LEU A 123 -6.29 -16.71 -2.82
C LEU A 123 -7.03 -15.96 -3.94
N LYS A 124 -6.89 -16.41 -5.19
CA LYS A 124 -7.63 -15.86 -6.33
C LYS A 124 -9.14 -16.04 -6.17
N ASP A 125 -9.57 -17.19 -5.64
CA ASP A 125 -10.98 -17.45 -5.37
C ASP A 125 -11.51 -16.48 -4.30
N TYR A 126 -10.77 -16.29 -3.20
CA TYR A 126 -11.12 -15.28 -2.19
C TYR A 126 -11.08 -13.86 -2.71
N TYR A 127 -10.13 -13.54 -3.59
CA TYR A 127 -10.06 -12.22 -4.20
C TYR A 127 -11.29 -11.95 -5.07
N THR A 128 -11.77 -12.95 -5.80
CA THR A 128 -12.99 -12.84 -6.60
C THR A 128 -14.23 -12.61 -5.72
N VAL A 129 -14.35 -13.35 -4.60
CA VAL A 129 -15.41 -13.15 -3.62
C VAL A 129 -15.35 -11.74 -3.02
N PHE A 130 -14.16 -11.28 -2.65
CA PHE A 130 -13.94 -9.94 -2.12
C PHE A 130 -14.33 -8.86 -3.15
N LEU A 131 -14.02 -9.05 -4.44
CA LEU A 131 -14.40 -8.11 -5.49
C LEU A 131 -15.93 -8.01 -5.66
N ASP A 132 -16.66 -9.10 -5.48
CA ASP A 132 -18.12 -9.14 -5.58
C ASP A 132 -18.79 -8.54 -4.34
N LYS A 133 -18.48 -9.09 -3.16
CA LYS A 133 -19.15 -8.74 -1.90
C LYS A 133 -18.62 -7.48 -1.23
N LYS A 134 -17.44 -7.01 -1.64
CA LYS A 134 -16.65 -5.99 -0.95
C LYS A 134 -16.34 -6.32 0.50
N ASP A 135 -16.42 -7.61 0.85
CA ASP A 135 -16.19 -8.06 2.21
C ASP A 135 -15.67 -9.49 2.29
N LEU A 136 -15.09 -9.83 3.44
CA LEU A 136 -14.66 -11.19 3.81
C LEU A 136 -15.27 -11.58 5.15
N THR A 137 -15.76 -12.82 5.22
CA THR A 137 -16.21 -13.46 6.46
C THR A 137 -15.03 -13.86 7.36
N ASN A 138 -15.29 -14.09 8.65
CA ASN A 138 -14.24 -14.46 9.60
C ASN A 138 -13.52 -15.77 9.25
N ASP A 139 -14.24 -16.75 8.68
CA ASP A 139 -13.65 -18.02 8.25
C ASP A 139 -12.74 -17.84 7.03
N GLU A 140 -13.14 -16.99 6.08
CA GLU A 140 -12.31 -16.63 4.92
C GLU A 140 -11.04 -15.90 5.36
N VAL A 141 -11.18 -14.90 6.24
CA VAL A 141 -10.04 -14.18 6.84
C VAL A 141 -9.09 -15.15 7.52
N LYS A 142 -9.60 -16.05 8.37
CA LYS A 142 -8.80 -17.05 9.08
C LYS A 142 -8.04 -17.95 8.10
N HIS A 143 -8.70 -18.42 7.04
CA HIS A 143 -8.05 -19.28 6.06
C HIS A 143 -6.96 -18.56 5.26
N ILE A 144 -7.22 -17.32 4.82
CA ILE A 144 -6.24 -16.47 4.16
C ILE A 144 -5.01 -16.26 5.03
N LEU A 145 -5.20 -15.96 6.33
CA LEU A 145 -4.09 -15.77 7.27
C LEU A 145 -3.35 -17.08 7.55
N ASN A 146 -4.01 -18.23 7.53
CA ASN A 146 -3.32 -19.52 7.62
C ASN A 146 -2.43 -19.77 6.39
N ILE A 147 -2.89 -19.41 5.20
CA ILE A 147 -2.09 -19.47 3.97
C ILE A 147 -0.88 -18.54 4.09
N GLU A 148 -1.06 -17.30 4.57
CA GLU A 148 0.05 -16.36 4.84
C GLU A 148 1.05 -16.95 5.84
N ASN A 149 0.56 -17.49 6.96
CA ASN A 149 1.39 -18.06 8.02
C ASN A 149 2.22 -19.27 7.53
N ALA A 150 1.67 -20.09 6.64
CA ALA A 150 2.36 -21.23 6.04
C ALA A 150 3.24 -20.85 4.82
N ALA A 151 3.11 -19.63 4.29
CA ALA A 151 3.82 -19.21 3.09
C ALA A 151 5.34 -19.11 3.30
N PRO A 152 6.15 -19.37 2.26
CA PRO A 152 7.59 -19.10 2.31
C PRO A 152 7.87 -17.60 2.46
N GLU A 153 9.06 -17.25 2.93
CA GLU A 153 9.45 -15.86 3.25
C GLU A 153 9.19 -14.86 2.09
N ILE A 154 9.46 -15.27 0.85
CA ILE A 154 9.23 -14.44 -0.35
C ILE A 154 7.78 -13.99 -0.50
N PHE A 155 6.86 -14.76 0.04
CA PHE A 155 5.43 -14.56 -0.02
C PHE A 155 4.83 -14.12 1.31
N LYS A 156 5.63 -13.82 2.34
CA LYS A 156 5.11 -13.21 3.57
C LYS A 156 4.57 -11.82 3.29
N LEU A 157 3.51 -11.43 4.00
CA LEU A 157 2.86 -10.13 3.81
C LEU A 157 3.85 -8.97 3.88
N ASN A 158 4.74 -8.99 4.87
CA ASN A 158 5.79 -7.99 5.03
C ASN A 158 6.74 -7.91 3.82
N ASN A 159 7.09 -9.03 3.21
CA ASN A 159 7.96 -9.05 2.04
C ASN A 159 7.25 -8.58 0.77
N LEU A 160 5.97 -8.92 0.62
CA LEU A 160 5.14 -8.45 -0.50
C LEU A 160 4.95 -6.93 -0.46
N HIS A 161 4.74 -6.36 0.72
CA HIS A 161 4.70 -4.90 0.89
C HIS A 161 6.04 -4.25 0.50
N LYS A 162 7.19 -4.81 0.91
CA LYS A 162 8.49 -4.32 0.45
C LYS A 162 8.61 -4.37 -1.07
N CYS A 163 8.23 -5.50 -1.69
CA CYS A 163 8.25 -5.65 -3.14
C CYS A 163 7.41 -4.58 -3.85
N TYR A 164 6.18 -4.36 -3.36
CA TYR A 164 5.29 -3.34 -3.90
C TYR A 164 5.90 -1.94 -3.79
N SER A 165 6.28 -1.52 -2.58
CA SER A 165 6.83 -0.19 -2.31
C SER A 165 8.12 0.06 -3.06
N TYR A 166 9.06 -0.89 -3.04
CA TYR A 166 10.34 -0.72 -3.71
C TYR A 166 10.15 -0.64 -5.23
N SER A 167 9.31 -1.51 -5.81
CA SER A 167 9.04 -1.48 -7.24
C SER A 167 8.41 -0.15 -7.67
N PHE A 168 7.48 0.39 -6.88
CA PHE A 168 6.84 1.67 -7.13
C PHE A 168 7.87 2.83 -7.17
N TRP A 169 8.68 2.97 -6.11
CA TRP A 169 9.63 4.08 -6.01
C TRP A 169 10.76 3.98 -7.03
N ILE A 170 11.22 2.77 -7.35
CA ILE A 170 12.22 2.55 -8.39
C ILE A 170 11.65 2.92 -9.77
N LYS A 171 10.45 2.44 -10.13
CA LYS A 171 9.75 2.83 -11.38
C LYS A 171 9.60 4.34 -11.50
N LYS A 172 9.27 5.01 -10.39
CA LYS A 172 9.11 6.45 -10.35
C LYS A 172 10.43 7.21 -10.56
N ALA A 173 11.54 6.73 -9.98
CA ALA A 173 12.86 7.31 -10.22
C ALA A 173 13.29 7.14 -11.68
N ILE A 174 12.99 5.99 -12.29
CA ILE A 174 13.18 5.73 -13.72
C ILE A 174 12.35 6.71 -14.57
N LYS A 175 11.07 6.92 -14.25
CA LYS A 175 10.19 7.88 -14.95
C LYS A 175 10.72 9.32 -14.88
N LYS A 176 11.45 9.67 -13.81
CA LYS A 176 12.15 10.95 -13.66
C LYS A 176 13.52 11.00 -14.37
N GLY A 177 13.98 9.92 -15.00
CA GLY A 177 15.23 9.86 -15.77
C GLY A 177 16.49 9.52 -14.96
N TYR A 178 16.36 9.09 -13.71
CA TYR A 178 17.53 8.86 -12.85
C TYR A 178 18.07 7.43 -12.98
N SER A 179 19.35 7.30 -13.38
CA SER A 179 20.08 6.02 -13.38
C SER A 179 19.30 4.86 -14.02
N VAL A 180 18.66 5.12 -15.16
CA VAL A 180 17.62 4.26 -15.77
C VAL A 180 18.07 2.81 -15.93
N ASP A 181 19.24 2.55 -16.50
CA ASP A 181 19.73 1.18 -16.75
C ASP A 181 20.00 0.43 -15.45
N PHE A 182 20.66 1.08 -14.50
CA PHE A 182 20.91 0.53 -13.17
C PHE A 182 19.59 0.19 -12.47
N LEU A 183 18.65 1.14 -12.37
CA LEU A 183 17.38 0.91 -11.69
C LEU A 183 16.52 -0.15 -12.37
N ASN A 184 16.55 -0.23 -13.71
CA ASN A 184 15.92 -1.33 -14.45
C ASN A 184 16.55 -2.69 -14.10
N SER A 185 17.88 -2.75 -13.93
CA SER A 185 18.54 -3.98 -13.46
C SER A 185 18.08 -4.40 -12.05
N ILE A 186 17.87 -3.41 -11.16
CA ILE A 186 17.35 -3.66 -9.82
C ILE A 186 15.91 -4.16 -9.86
N LEU A 187 15.04 -3.59 -10.70
CA LEU A 187 13.66 -4.07 -10.87
C LEU A 187 13.63 -5.52 -11.36
N LYS A 188 14.42 -5.86 -12.39
CA LYS A 188 14.53 -7.24 -12.89
C LYS A 188 14.97 -8.19 -11.77
N TYR A 189 15.95 -7.79 -10.97
CA TYR A 189 16.39 -8.58 -9.82
C TYR A 189 15.29 -8.73 -8.78
N LEU A 190 14.58 -7.65 -8.43
CA LEU A 190 13.48 -7.65 -7.47
C LEU A 190 12.34 -8.56 -7.92
N TYR A 191 11.92 -8.49 -9.18
CA TYR A 191 10.84 -9.31 -9.74
C TYR A 191 11.17 -10.79 -9.72
N LYS A 192 12.42 -11.15 -10.02
CA LYS A 192 12.86 -12.54 -10.02
C LYS A 192 13.05 -13.10 -8.61
N ASN A 193 13.54 -12.30 -7.66
CA ASN A 193 14.00 -12.80 -6.36
C ASN A 193 13.10 -12.40 -5.19
N PHE A 194 12.08 -11.58 -5.43
CA PHE A 194 11.21 -10.99 -4.39
C PHE A 194 11.98 -10.26 -3.29
N LYS A 195 13.19 -9.79 -3.61
CA LYS A 195 14.04 -9.03 -2.68
C LYS A 195 15.11 -8.25 -3.43
N ILE A 196 15.68 -7.27 -2.74
CA ILE A 196 16.97 -6.67 -3.08
C ILE A 196 17.93 -6.89 -1.91
N THR A 197 19.22 -6.96 -2.20
CA THR A 197 20.27 -7.06 -1.17
C THR A 197 20.48 -5.72 -0.47
N ASN A 198 21.10 -5.72 0.72
CA ASN A 198 21.43 -4.48 1.43
C ASN A 198 22.31 -3.54 0.60
N LYS A 199 23.27 -4.08 -0.16
CA LYS A 199 24.13 -3.30 -1.07
C LYS A 199 23.34 -2.67 -2.21
N GLN A 200 22.40 -3.41 -2.80
CA GLN A 200 21.49 -2.87 -3.82
C GLN A 200 20.60 -1.78 -3.23
N LYS A 201 20.04 -2.00 -2.03
CA LYS A 201 19.22 -1.00 -1.32
C LYS A 201 19.98 0.30 -1.05
N GLU A 202 21.21 0.20 -0.56
CA GLU A 202 22.09 1.36 -0.36
C GLU A 202 22.36 2.10 -1.67
N SER A 203 22.68 1.37 -2.73
CA SER A 203 22.93 1.95 -4.06
C SER A 203 21.69 2.64 -4.64
N VAL A 204 20.50 2.06 -4.47
CA VAL A 204 19.22 2.70 -4.85
C VAL A 204 18.97 3.95 -4.03
N ASN A 205 19.18 3.91 -2.71
CA ASN A 205 19.01 5.07 -1.84
C ASN A 205 19.98 6.20 -2.20
N ASN A 206 21.20 5.89 -2.63
CA ASN A 206 22.15 6.89 -3.16
C ASN A 206 21.62 7.59 -4.41
N VAL A 207 20.88 6.88 -5.28
CA VAL A 207 20.18 7.49 -6.42
C VAL A 207 19.02 8.35 -5.93
N PHE A 208 18.20 7.84 -5.01
CA PHE A 208 17.00 8.54 -4.50
C PHE A 208 17.34 9.87 -3.82
N ARG A 209 18.47 9.96 -3.10
CA ARG A 209 18.93 11.22 -2.48
C ARG A 209 19.20 12.35 -3.47
N LYS A 210 19.41 12.05 -4.76
CA LYS A 210 19.59 13.05 -5.81
C LYS A 210 18.26 13.62 -6.31
N ILE A 211 17.14 13.02 -5.90
CA ILE A 211 15.80 13.39 -6.35
C ILE A 211 15.13 14.17 -5.22
N GLU A 212 14.66 15.38 -5.53
CA GLU A 212 13.93 16.20 -4.56
C GLU A 212 12.67 15.46 -4.07
N ASN A 213 12.45 15.50 -2.75
CA ASN A 213 11.27 14.96 -2.06
C ASN A 213 11.01 13.46 -2.33
N PHE A 214 12.08 12.68 -2.51
CA PHE A 214 12.02 11.23 -2.65
C PHE A 214 12.28 10.55 -1.31
N PRO A 215 11.61 9.44 -0.97
CA PRO A 215 11.89 8.70 0.25
C PRO A 215 13.12 7.81 0.08
N CYS A 216 13.55 7.20 1.20
CA CYS A 216 14.49 6.08 1.20
C CYS A 216 13.74 4.76 1.31
N LEU A 217 14.26 3.71 0.69
CA LEU A 217 13.83 2.34 0.93
C LEU A 217 14.29 1.91 2.34
N ASP A 218 13.38 1.30 3.09
CA ASP A 218 13.62 0.89 4.48
C ASP A 218 14.57 -0.31 4.61
#